data_AF-A0AA37BRG4-F1
#
_entry.id   AF-A0AA37BRG4-F1
#
_cell.length_a   1.000
_cell.length_b   1.000
_cell.length_c   1.000
_cell.angle_alpha   90.00
_cell.angle_beta   90.00
_cell.angle_gamma   90.00
#
_symmetry.space_group_name_H-M   'P 1'
#
loop_
_entity.id
_entity.type
_entity.pdbx_description
1 polymer ?
#
loop_
_entity_poly.entity_id
_entity_poly.type
_entity_poly.pdbx_seq_one_letter_code
_entity_poly.pdbx_strand_id
1 'polypeptide(L)'
;MANTVAVVADTKTGKTYKIEVPQESLNALTGRKIGDEVDGIFLNLPGYKLTITGGSSVDGFPMKKDLPIQGKKRILVKYSSGKRGKRGLRKRVTFRGSIVGPDITQLNMKITQYGPSPIGQGTEEKKE
;
A
#
# COMPACT_ATOMS: atom_id res chain seq x y z
N MET A 1 6.03 -14.74 10.57
CA MET A 1 5.19 -13.52 10.68
C MET A 1 5.72 -12.53 9.67
N ALA A 2 4.87 -11.93 8.84
CA ALA A 2 5.34 -11.03 7.78
C ALA A 2 5.56 -9.63 8.35
N ASN A 3 6.79 -9.14 8.28
CA ASN A 3 7.08 -7.74 8.57
C ASN A 3 6.39 -6.90 7.50
N THR A 4 5.41 -6.09 7.91
CA THR A 4 4.71 -5.20 6.98
C THR A 4 5.51 -3.92 6.82
N VAL A 5 5.82 -3.56 5.59
CA VAL A 5 6.53 -2.34 5.24
C VAL A 5 5.54 -1.33 4.67
N ALA A 6 5.48 -0.15 5.28
CA ALA A 6 4.80 1.00 4.69
C ALA A 6 5.79 1.81 3.84
N VAL A 7 5.44 2.06 2.59
CA VAL A 7 6.15 2.97 1.69
C VAL A 7 5.32 4.25 1.60
N VAL A 8 5.84 5.33 2.18
CA VAL A 8 5.20 6.64 2.19
C VAL A 8 5.83 7.50 1.10
N ALA A 9 5.03 7.91 0.12
CA ALA A 9 5.44 8.79 -0.96
C ALA A 9 5.13 10.26 -0.62
N ASP A 10 6.17 11.10 -0.64
CA ASP A 10 6.04 12.54 -0.56
C ASP A 10 5.86 13.14 -1.96
N THR A 11 4.67 13.71 -2.20
CA THR A 11 4.29 14.25 -3.50
C THR A 11 5.03 15.52 -3.90
N LYS A 12 5.56 16.28 -2.92
CA LYS A 12 6.25 17.55 -3.19
C LYS A 12 7.71 17.35 -3.46
N THR A 13 8.37 16.49 -2.69
CA THR A 13 9.80 16.22 -2.84
C THR A 13 10.09 15.07 -3.82
N GLY A 14 9.09 14.27 -4.16
CA GLY A 14 9.25 13.09 -5.00
C GLY A 14 10.02 11.95 -4.32
N LYS A 15 10.32 12.09 -3.03
CA LYS A 15 11.03 11.07 -2.24
C LYS A 15 10.04 10.06 -1.64
N THR A 16 10.52 8.83 -1.46
CA THR A 16 9.77 7.76 -0.81
C THR A 16 10.51 7.28 0.43
N TYR A 17 9.78 7.11 1.52
CA TYR A 17 10.33 6.67 2.80
C TYR A 17 9.76 5.31 3.17
N LYS A 18 10.65 4.41 3.59
CA LYS A 18 10.31 3.07 4.03
C LYS A 18 10.20 3.05 5.55
N ILE A 19 9.03 2.70 6.07
CA ILE A 19 8.75 2.62 7.50
C ILE A 19 8.29 1.20 7.81
N GLU A 20 8.85 0.59 8.85
CA GLU A 20 8.40 -0.71 9.33
C GLU A 20 7.17 -0.52 10.23
N VAL A 21 6.10 -1.25 9.93
CA VAL A 21 4.84 -1.14 10.64
C VAL A 21 4.80 -2.20 11.74
N PRO A 22 4.72 -1.82 13.03
CA PRO A 22 4.53 -2.79 14.10
C PRO A 22 3.15 -3.45 13.99
N GLN A 23 3.02 -4.66 14.52
CA GLN A 23 1.80 -5.47 14.38
C GLN A 23 0.56 -4.78 14.96
N GLU A 24 0.71 -3.99 16.02
CA GLU A 24 -0.36 -3.23 16.64
C GLU A 24 -0.96 -2.19 15.69
N SER A 25 -0.09 -1.44 15.00
CA SER A 25 -0.50 -0.48 13.96
C SER A 25 -1.14 -1.17 12.76
N LEU A 26 -0.71 -2.37 12.41
CA LEU A 26 -1.31 -3.15 11.32
C LEU A 26 -2.74 -3.59 11.66
N ASN A 27 -3.00 -3.98 12.91
CA ASN A 27 -4.34 -4.31 13.38
C ASN A 27 -5.28 -3.11 13.28
N ALA A 28 -4.80 -1.90 13.61
CA ALA A 28 -5.58 -0.67 13.47
C ALA A 28 -5.84 -0.27 12.01
N LEU A 29 -4.97 -0.67 11.08
CA LEU A 29 -5.13 -0.46 9.63
C LEU A 29 -6.00 -1.53 8.94
N THR A 30 -6.23 -2.66 9.61
CA THR A 30 -7.00 -3.77 9.07
C THR A 30 -8.47 -3.37 8.90
N GLY A 31 -9.06 -3.73 7.76
CA GLY A 31 -10.44 -3.37 7.40
C GLY A 31 -10.57 -2.06 6.62
N ARG A 32 -9.51 -1.23 6.53
CA ARG A 32 -9.50 -0.07 5.63
C ARG A 32 -9.39 -0.49 4.16
N LYS A 33 -9.88 0.35 3.27
CA LYS A 33 -9.84 0.14 1.81
C LYS A 33 -8.77 1.01 1.15
N ILE A 34 -8.33 0.55 -0.01
CA ILE A 34 -7.55 1.40 -0.92
C ILE A 34 -8.37 2.63 -1.31
N GLY A 35 -7.81 3.80 -1.05
CA GLY A 35 -8.42 5.11 -1.26
C GLY A 35 -8.82 5.81 0.04
N ASP A 36 -8.81 5.10 1.17
CA ASP A 36 -9.15 5.70 2.47
C ASP A 36 -7.98 6.53 3.00
N GLU A 37 -8.34 7.62 3.70
CA GLU A 37 -7.39 8.47 4.43
C GLU A 37 -7.19 7.95 5.85
N VAL A 38 -5.94 7.88 6.26
CA VAL A 38 -5.48 7.41 7.57
C VAL A 38 -4.58 8.46 8.18
N ASP A 39 -4.69 8.64 9.49
CA ASP A 39 -3.75 9.46 10.25
C ASP A 39 -2.37 8.78 10.30
N GLY A 40 -1.33 9.59 10.10
CA GLY A 40 0.07 9.14 10.16
C GLY A 40 0.53 8.73 11.56
N ILE A 41 -0.31 8.92 12.58
CA ILE A 41 -0.04 8.51 13.97
C ILE A 41 0.27 7.01 14.04
N PHE A 42 -0.42 6.17 13.26
CA PHE A 42 -0.18 4.73 13.23
C PHE A 42 1.20 4.34 12.66
N LEU A 43 1.86 5.26 11.98
CA LEU A 43 3.17 5.06 11.33
C LEU A 43 4.26 5.94 11.96
N ASN A 44 4.06 6.42 13.19
CA ASN A 44 4.97 7.34 13.89
C ASN A 44 5.20 8.68 13.15
N LEU A 45 4.23 9.11 12.34
CA LEU A 45 4.21 10.38 11.63
C LEU A 45 3.08 11.28 12.17
N PRO A 46 3.24 11.86 13.37
CA PRO A 46 2.20 12.68 13.98
C PRO A 46 1.90 13.93 13.11
N GLY A 47 0.62 14.24 12.96
CA GLY A 47 0.15 15.40 12.19
C GLY A 47 0.11 15.21 10.66
N TYR A 48 0.53 14.05 10.14
CA TYR A 48 0.38 13.74 8.72
C TYR A 48 -0.95 13.04 8.45
N LYS A 49 -1.54 13.30 7.27
CA LYS A 49 -2.58 12.45 6.69
C LYS A 49 -2.07 11.73 5.47
N LEU A 50 -2.40 10.45 5.40
CA LEU A 50 -1.91 9.52 4.39
C LEU A 50 -3.09 8.83 3.73
N THR A 51 -3.07 8.73 2.40
CA THR A 51 -4.04 7.93 1.65
C THR A 51 -3.43 6.60 1.25
N ILE A 52 -4.15 5.50 1.48
CA ILE A 52 -3.74 4.18 1.01
C ILE A 52 -3.95 4.11 -0.50
N THR A 53 -2.88 3.93 -1.26
CA THR A 53 -2.92 3.84 -2.73
C THR A 53 -2.92 2.41 -3.24
N GLY A 54 -2.35 1.48 -2.48
CA GLY A 54 -2.27 0.06 -2.85
C GLY A 54 -1.30 -0.71 -1.98
N GLY A 55 -0.87 -1.87 -2.46
CA GLY A 55 0.06 -2.73 -1.74
C GLY A 55 0.26 -4.09 -2.40
N SER A 56 0.99 -4.97 -1.71
CA SER A 56 1.26 -6.35 -2.11
C SER A 56 1.00 -7.33 -0.98
N SER A 57 0.50 -8.51 -1.33
CA SER A 57 0.37 -9.63 -0.40
C SER A 57 1.71 -10.38 -0.25
N VAL A 58 1.83 -11.25 0.76
CA VAL A 58 2.97 -12.15 0.98
C VAL A 58 3.35 -12.94 -0.27
N ASP A 59 2.37 -13.38 -1.06
CA ASP A 59 2.60 -14.13 -2.29
C ASP A 59 2.96 -13.25 -3.50
N GLY A 60 3.17 -11.94 -3.29
CA GLY A 60 3.50 -10.99 -4.35
C GLY A 60 2.32 -10.57 -5.23
N PHE A 61 1.08 -10.97 -4.89
CA PHE A 61 -0.09 -10.51 -5.64
C PHE A 61 -0.37 -9.03 -5.37
N PRO A 62 -0.54 -8.21 -6.43
CA PRO A 62 -0.87 -6.80 -6.27
C PRO A 62 -2.31 -6.63 -5.81
N MET A 63 -2.53 -5.64 -4.95
CA MET A 63 -3.88 -5.23 -4.55
C MET A 63 -4.58 -4.45 -5.68
N LYS A 64 -5.89 -4.67 -5.83
CA LYS A 64 -6.72 -4.00 -6.82
C LYS A 64 -7.89 -3.25 -6.16
N LYS A 65 -8.00 -1.95 -6.44
CA LYS A 65 -9.02 -1.05 -5.85
C LYS A 65 -10.46 -1.48 -6.14
N ASP A 66 -10.71 -2.02 -7.34
CA ASP A 66 -12.06 -2.41 -7.80
C ASP A 66 -12.66 -3.61 -7.04
N LEU A 67 -11.88 -4.30 -6.20
CA LEU A 67 -12.29 -5.53 -5.54
C LEU A 67 -12.47 -5.30 -4.04
N PRO A 68 -13.70 -5.08 -3.53
CA PRO A 68 -13.95 -4.84 -2.11
C PRO A 68 -13.92 -6.16 -1.31
N ILE A 69 -12.83 -6.89 -1.36
CA ILE A 69 -12.64 -8.18 -0.69
C ILE A 69 -11.30 -8.14 0.07
N GLN A 70 -11.22 -8.82 1.21
CA GLN A 70 -9.96 -9.07 1.93
C GLN A 70 -9.22 -10.31 1.39
N GLY A 71 -9.73 -10.96 0.35
CA GLY A 71 -9.19 -12.19 -0.20
C GLY A 71 -8.53 -12.01 -1.55
N LYS A 72 -8.09 -13.13 -2.12
CA LYS A 72 -7.62 -13.19 -3.51
C LYS A 72 -8.75 -13.63 -4.42
N LYS A 73 -8.86 -13.02 -5.60
CA LYS A 73 -9.83 -13.42 -6.62
C LYS A 73 -9.15 -13.49 -7.98
N ARG A 74 -9.47 -14.55 -8.73
CA ARG A 74 -8.99 -14.74 -10.10
C ARG A 74 -9.98 -14.09 -11.06
N ILE A 75 -9.51 -13.11 -11.84
CA ILE A 75 -10.34 -12.28 -12.70
C ILE A 75 -9.79 -12.30 -14.11
N LEU A 76 -10.70 -12.30 -15.09
CA LEU A 76 -10.34 -12.14 -16.49
C LEU A 76 -9.99 -10.68 -16.75
N VAL A 77 -8.71 -10.40 -16.98
CA VAL A 77 -8.22 -9.07 -17.31
C VAL A 77 -7.95 -8.98 -18.81
N LYS A 78 -8.46 -7.93 -19.44
CA LYS A 78 -8.08 -7.52 -20.78
C LYS A 78 -6.79 -6.71 -20.67
N TYR A 79 -5.79 -7.05 -21.46
CA TYR A 79 -4.59 -6.21 -21.55
C TYR A 79 -4.97 -4.86 -22.19
N SER A 80 -4.73 -3.75 -21.50
CA SER A 80 -5.03 -2.40 -22.00
C SER A 80 -3.89 -1.85 -22.87
N SER A 81 -2.65 -2.22 -22.57
CA SER A 81 -1.45 -1.68 -23.22
C SER A 81 -0.56 -2.78 -23.84
N GLY A 82 0.32 -2.35 -24.75
CA GLY A 82 1.29 -3.22 -25.44
C GLY A 82 0.69 -4.06 -26.59
N LYS A 83 1.53 -4.90 -27.22
CA LYS A 83 1.12 -5.78 -28.33
C LYS A 83 -0.04 -6.71 -27.95
N ARG A 84 -0.10 -7.16 -26.69
CA ARG A 84 -1.16 -8.03 -26.17
C ARG A 84 -2.52 -7.32 -26.11
N GLY A 85 -2.52 -6.02 -25.76
CA GLY A 85 -3.75 -5.21 -25.76
C GLY A 85 -4.26 -4.92 -27.17
N LYS A 86 -3.36 -4.61 -28.12
CA LYS A 86 -3.72 -4.40 -29.53
C LYS A 86 -4.38 -5.63 -30.18
N ARG A 87 -3.98 -6.84 -29.76
CA ARG A 87 -4.58 -8.12 -30.21
C ARG A 87 -5.83 -8.53 -29.42
N GLY A 88 -6.30 -7.72 -28.47
CA GLY A 88 -7.51 -8.01 -27.70
C GLY A 88 -7.39 -9.21 -26.74
N LEU A 89 -6.18 -9.65 -26.41
CA LEU A 89 -5.96 -10.83 -25.58
C LEU A 89 -6.46 -10.60 -24.15
N ARG A 90 -7.03 -11.65 -23.56
CA ARG A 90 -7.50 -11.67 -22.17
C ARG A 90 -6.82 -12.80 -21.42
N LYS A 91 -6.41 -12.56 -20.17
CA LYS A 91 -5.83 -13.57 -19.28
C LYS A 91 -6.51 -13.55 -17.93
N ARG A 92 -6.78 -14.74 -17.37
CA ARG A 92 -7.23 -14.87 -15.98
C ARG A 92 -6.03 -14.71 -15.04
N VAL A 93 -5.98 -13.60 -14.33
CA VAL A 93 -4.93 -13.23 -13.38
C VAL A 93 -5.52 -13.15 -11.98
N THR A 94 -4.76 -13.59 -10.98
CA THR A 94 -5.14 -13.51 -9.57
C THR A 94 -4.72 -12.16 -9.01
N PHE A 95 -5.64 -11.48 -8.36
CA PHE A 95 -5.39 -10.22 -7.65
C PHE A 95 -5.76 -10.36 -6.19
N ARG A 96 -5.12 -9.57 -5.35
CA ARG A 96 -5.54 -9.34 -3.97
C ARG A 96 -6.59 -8.22 -3.96
N GLY A 97 -7.62 -8.36 -3.13
CA GLY A 97 -8.65 -7.32 -3.01
C GLY A 97 -8.17 -6.06 -2.29
N SER A 98 -9.01 -5.04 -2.25
CA SER A 98 -8.71 -3.68 -1.79
C SER A 98 -8.72 -3.50 -0.28
N ILE A 99 -9.28 -4.46 0.48
CA ILE A 99 -9.36 -4.39 1.94
C ILE A 99 -8.03 -4.85 2.52
N VAL A 100 -7.46 -4.01 3.38
CA VAL A 100 -6.22 -4.26 4.12
C VAL A 100 -6.46 -5.39 5.11
N GLY A 101 -5.59 -6.40 5.07
CA GLY A 101 -5.59 -7.55 5.96
C GLY A 101 -4.18 -7.87 6.47
N PRO A 102 -4.07 -8.85 7.38
CA PRO A 102 -2.80 -9.25 7.99
C PRO A 102 -1.87 -9.99 7.01
N ASP A 103 -2.36 -10.33 5.82
CA ASP A 103 -1.64 -11.04 4.76
C ASP A 103 -0.84 -10.11 3.83
N ILE A 104 -0.75 -8.82 4.18
CA ILE A 104 -0.07 -7.78 3.40
C ILE A 104 1.38 -7.66 3.84
N THR A 105 2.29 -7.59 2.86
CA THR A 105 3.72 -7.35 3.09
C THR A 105 4.12 -5.90 2.89
N GLN A 106 3.49 -5.23 1.92
CA GLN A 106 3.79 -3.85 1.60
C GLN A 106 2.51 -3.05 1.45
N LEU A 107 2.47 -1.89 2.11
CA LEU A 107 1.43 -0.88 1.93
C LEU A 107 2.03 0.37 1.29
N ASN A 108 1.41 0.84 0.21
CA ASN A 108 1.80 2.05 -0.49
C ASN A 108 0.88 3.18 -0.06
N MET A 109 1.45 4.24 0.51
CA MET A 109 0.72 5.40 1.00
C MET A 109 1.23 6.68 0.35
N LYS A 110 0.32 7.64 0.19
CA LYS A 110 0.59 8.96 -0.36
C LYS A 110 0.26 10.02 0.69
N ILE A 111 1.15 10.99 0.90
CA ILE A 111 0.87 12.12 1.79
C ILE A 111 -0.17 13.05 1.14
N THR A 112 -1.26 13.34 1.85
CA THR A 112 -2.25 14.35 1.46
C THR A 112 -2.11 15.63 2.27
N GLN A 113 -1.93 15.50 3.58
CA GLN A 113 -1.71 16.63 4.49
C GLN A 113 -0.36 16.51 5.18
N TYR A 114 0.41 17.60 5.12
CA TYR A 114 1.73 17.68 5.73
C TYR A 114 1.59 18.06 7.21
N GLY A 115 2.25 17.27 8.06
CA GLY A 115 2.44 17.59 9.47
C GLY A 115 3.63 18.53 9.69
N PRO A 116 3.87 18.92 10.96
CA PRO A 116 4.92 19.86 11.34
C PRO A 116 6.35 19.27 11.27
N SER A 117 6.51 17.94 11.34
CA SER A 117 7.83 17.29 11.42
C SER A 117 8.29 16.75 10.06
N PRO A 118 9.44 17.17 9.51
CA PRO A 118 9.91 16.67 8.22
C PRO A 118 10.20 15.15 8.25
N ILE A 119 9.73 14.42 7.23
CA ILE A 119 9.83 12.95 7.12
C ILE A 119 11.27 12.43 6.84
N GLY A 120 12.27 13.31 6.86
CA GLY A 120 13.64 12.99 6.44
C GLY A 120 14.66 12.64 7.53
N GLN A 121 14.32 12.72 8.82
CA GLN A 121 15.31 12.57 9.90
C GLN A 121 15.29 11.21 10.62
N GLY A 122 14.38 10.29 10.26
CA GLY A 122 14.16 9.05 11.01
C GLY A 122 14.43 7.73 10.28
N THR A 123 14.96 7.75 9.05
CA THR A 123 15.25 6.54 8.26
C THR A 123 16.74 6.27 8.03
N GLU A 124 17.61 6.97 8.74
CA GLU A 124 18.97 6.50 9.03
C GLU A 124 18.96 6.00 10.48
N GLU A 125 19.64 4.88 10.75
CA GLU A 125 19.67 4.16 12.04
C GLU A 125 18.55 3.12 12.30
N LYS A 126 18.77 1.92 11.75
CA LYS A 126 19.07 0.71 12.55
C LYS A 126 19.43 -0.44 11.60
N LYS A 127 20.72 -0.51 11.25
CA LYS A 127 21.38 -1.76 10.85
C LYS A 127 22.30 -2.12 12.02
N GLU A 128 21.83 -3.03 12.87
CA GLU A 128 22.69 -3.96 13.60
C GLU A 128 22.45 -5.36 13.03
#